data_AF-A0A9P4JVN0-F1
#
_entry.id   AF-A0A9P4JVN0-F1
#
_cell.length_a   1.000
_cell.length_b   1.000
_cell.length_c   1.000
_cell.angle_alpha   90.00
_cell.angle_beta   90.00
_cell.angle_gamma   90.00
#
_symmetry.space_group_name_H-M   'P 1'
#
loop_
_entity.id
_entity.type
_entity.pdbx_description
1 polymer ?
#
loop_
_entity_poly.entity_id
_entity_poly.type
_entity_poly.pdbx_seq_one_letter_code
_entity_poly.pdbx_strand_id
1 'polypeptide(L)'
;MKSRYIRRWNANDDERWWLKVVEPDSGKVVGAACWAVERPKPDRPYKAEAVWYPEGSVERAFAERFINGLYGFIQKRVTRPHLDLLSIIVDPAYRRHGIGRMMIRWGTAKADELGIETAISSLPFAREAYAKCGFGMIEVILPDVNVPNPSERWKELQAEDLHGYLMWRPVGRDFIQGQDKAPWT
;
A
#
# COMPACT_ATOMS: atom_id res chain seq x y z
N MET A 1 -17.50 16.53 -1.49
CA MET A 1 -16.55 15.40 -1.49
C MET A 1 -15.10 15.82 -1.15
N LYS A 2 -14.49 16.79 -1.85
CA LYS A 2 -13.10 17.25 -1.60
C LYS A 2 -12.86 17.88 -0.20
N SER A 3 -13.87 18.53 0.38
CA SER A 3 -13.78 19.15 1.72
C SER A 3 -13.55 18.17 2.87
N ARG A 4 -13.89 16.88 2.71
CA ARG A 4 -13.58 15.81 3.68
C ARG A 4 -12.08 15.50 3.71
N TYR A 5 -11.45 15.42 2.55
CA TYR A 5 -10.02 15.13 2.41
C TYR A 5 -9.16 16.29 2.91
N ILE A 6 -9.52 17.54 2.58
CA ILE A 6 -8.84 18.73 3.09
C ILE A 6 -8.93 18.81 4.62
N ARG A 7 -10.10 18.54 5.20
CA ARG A 7 -10.24 18.46 6.66
C ARG A 7 -9.35 17.38 7.26
N ARG A 8 -9.28 16.20 6.64
CA ARG A 8 -8.41 15.11 7.08
C ARG A 8 -6.92 15.46 6.98
N TRP A 9 -6.52 16.19 5.94
CA TRP A 9 -5.15 16.70 5.80
C TRP A 9 -4.81 17.76 6.85
N ASN A 10 -5.71 18.71 7.08
CA ASN A 10 -5.50 19.80 8.03
C ASN A 10 -5.65 19.35 9.50
N ALA A 11 -6.20 18.17 9.76
CA ALA A 11 -6.42 17.67 11.10
C ALA A 11 -5.13 17.27 11.84
N ASN A 12 -3.93 17.42 11.23
CA ASN A 12 -2.66 16.94 11.77
C ASN A 12 -2.81 15.52 12.34
N ASP A 13 -3.04 14.57 11.45
CA ASP A 13 -2.99 13.16 11.80
C ASP A 13 -1.53 12.80 12.08
N ASP A 14 -1.12 12.87 13.36
CA ASP A 14 0.24 12.56 13.83
C ASP A 14 0.67 11.11 13.49
N GLU A 15 -0.27 10.31 12.99
CA GLU A 15 -0.07 8.94 12.54
C GLU A 15 -0.02 8.80 11.02
N ARG A 16 0.11 9.90 10.26
CA ARG A 16 0.20 9.88 8.79
C ARG A 16 1.27 10.83 8.26
N TRP A 17 2.11 10.29 7.38
CA TRP A 17 3.24 11.02 6.82
C TRP A 17 3.22 11.02 5.30
N TRP A 18 3.27 12.22 4.71
CA TRP A 18 3.41 12.43 3.29
C TRP A 18 4.84 12.80 2.96
N LEU A 19 5.45 12.05 2.05
CA LEU A 19 6.78 12.32 1.53
C LEU A 19 6.68 12.84 0.11
N LYS A 20 7.56 13.77 -0.23
CA LYS A 20 7.88 14.12 -1.61
C LYS A 20 9.39 14.07 -1.81
N VAL A 21 9.82 13.66 -2.99
CA VAL A 21 11.22 13.72 -3.42
C VAL A 21 11.31 14.76 -4.51
N VAL A 22 12.23 15.71 -4.32
CA VAL A 22 12.44 16.84 -5.22
C VAL A 22 13.79 16.66 -5.89
N GLU A 23 13.82 16.76 -7.21
CA GLU A 23 15.06 16.85 -7.97
C GLU A 23 15.66 18.25 -7.73
N PRO A 24 16.91 18.33 -7.19
CA PRO A 24 17.45 19.58 -6.66
C PRO A 24 17.63 20.68 -7.71
N ASP A 25 18.01 20.35 -8.93
CA ASP A 25 18.37 21.36 -9.94
C ASP A 25 17.12 21.98 -10.58
N SER A 26 16.12 21.16 -10.90
CA SER A 26 14.89 21.60 -11.55
C SER A 26 13.77 21.92 -10.56
N GLY A 27 13.91 21.56 -9.28
CA GLY A 27 12.86 21.68 -8.26
C GLY A 27 11.62 20.79 -8.51
N LYS A 28 11.70 19.84 -9.45
CA LYS A 28 10.55 19.00 -9.83
C LYS A 28 10.31 17.92 -8.78
N VAL A 29 9.04 17.68 -8.44
CA VAL A 29 8.66 16.51 -7.63
C VAL A 29 8.74 15.25 -8.49
N VAL A 30 9.64 14.35 -8.15
CA VAL A 30 9.95 13.12 -8.91
C VAL A 30 9.52 11.85 -8.17
N GLY A 31 9.07 11.97 -6.93
CA GLY A 31 8.47 10.87 -6.18
C GLY A 31 7.60 11.36 -5.05
N ALA A 32 6.65 10.54 -4.64
CA ALA A 32 5.81 10.78 -3.47
C ALA A 32 5.44 9.46 -2.78
N ALA A 33 5.20 9.52 -1.47
CA ALA A 33 4.71 8.39 -0.70
C ALA A 33 3.78 8.86 0.43
N CYS A 34 2.88 7.97 0.86
CA CYS A 34 2.05 8.16 2.05
C CYS A 34 2.21 6.94 2.95
N TRP A 35 2.69 7.18 4.17
CA TRP A 35 2.74 6.21 5.26
C TRP A 35 1.65 6.52 6.29
N ALA A 36 1.09 5.51 6.93
CA ALA A 36 0.20 5.71 8.07
C ALA A 36 0.29 4.57 9.08
N VAL A 37 0.03 4.87 10.36
CA VAL A 37 -0.24 3.82 11.35
C VAL A 37 -1.63 3.27 11.07
N GLU A 38 -1.69 1.98 10.76
CA GLU A 38 -2.93 1.26 10.61
C GLU A 38 -3.20 0.44 11.88
N ARG A 39 -4.40 0.62 12.40
CA ARG A 39 -4.90 -0.07 13.59
C ARG A 39 -5.98 -1.05 13.13
N PRO A 40 -5.77 -2.36 13.24
CA PRO A 40 -6.72 -3.36 12.77
C PRO A 40 -8.12 -3.17 13.36
N LYS A 41 -9.13 -3.28 12.49
CA LYS A 41 -10.55 -3.12 12.82
C LYS A 41 -11.32 -4.30 12.22
N PRO A 42 -11.18 -5.52 12.77
CA PRO A 42 -11.70 -6.74 12.15
C PRO A 42 -13.21 -6.71 11.97
N ASP A 43 -13.93 -6.01 12.85
CA ASP A 43 -15.40 -5.92 12.82
C ASP A 43 -15.94 -4.83 11.89
N ARG A 44 -15.05 -4.03 11.28
CA ARG A 44 -15.46 -2.94 10.39
C ARG A 44 -14.98 -3.22 8.96
N PRO A 45 -15.87 -3.54 8.02
CA PRO A 45 -15.48 -3.81 6.65
C PRO A 45 -14.79 -2.58 6.05
N TYR A 46 -13.67 -2.81 5.34
CA TYR A 46 -13.06 -1.80 4.50
C TYR A 46 -14.04 -1.34 3.42
N LYS A 47 -14.13 -0.04 3.20
CA LYS A 47 -14.95 0.55 2.14
C LYS A 47 -14.13 1.58 1.36
N ALA A 48 -13.62 1.13 0.22
CA ALA A 48 -12.98 1.96 -0.77
C ALA A 48 -14.00 2.90 -1.42
N GLU A 49 -13.56 4.12 -1.71
CA GLU A 49 -14.29 5.07 -2.55
C GLU A 49 -13.33 5.52 -3.66
N ALA A 50 -13.44 4.94 -4.86
CA ALA A 50 -12.52 5.19 -5.96
C ALA A 50 -12.92 6.44 -6.76
N VAL A 51 -12.97 7.59 -6.07
CA VAL A 51 -13.48 8.87 -6.57
C VAL A 51 -12.65 9.49 -7.70
N TRP A 52 -11.48 8.92 -7.99
CA TRP A 52 -10.63 9.30 -9.12
C TRP A 52 -11.15 8.74 -10.45
N TYR A 53 -12.11 7.80 -10.41
CA TYR A 53 -12.85 7.36 -11.58
C TYR A 53 -14.26 8.00 -11.62
N PRO A 54 -14.83 8.21 -12.82
CA PRO A 54 -16.19 8.71 -12.96
C PRO A 54 -17.20 7.85 -12.18
N GLU A 55 -18.22 8.49 -11.60
CA GLU A 55 -19.30 7.78 -10.94
C GLU A 55 -20.04 6.86 -11.94
N GLY A 56 -20.27 5.61 -11.54
CA GLY A 56 -20.89 4.59 -12.40
C GLY A 56 -19.95 3.95 -13.43
N SER A 57 -18.67 4.32 -13.51
CA SER A 57 -17.75 3.70 -14.47
C SER A 57 -17.36 2.27 -14.07
N VAL A 58 -16.99 1.47 -15.06
CA VAL A 58 -16.49 0.10 -14.87
C VAL A 58 -15.22 0.09 -14.03
N GLU A 59 -14.30 1.03 -14.29
CA GLU A 59 -13.04 1.19 -13.55
C GLU A 59 -13.28 1.51 -12.09
N ARG A 60 -14.28 2.34 -11.78
CA ARG A 60 -14.63 2.67 -10.40
C ARG A 60 -15.10 1.43 -9.64
N ALA A 61 -16.06 0.70 -10.22
CA ALA A 61 -16.58 -0.53 -9.63
C ALA A 61 -15.50 -1.61 -9.47
N PHE A 62 -14.63 -1.75 -10.47
CA PHE A 62 -13.50 -2.66 -10.44
C PHE A 62 -12.50 -2.30 -9.34
N ALA A 63 -12.06 -1.04 -9.29
CA ALA A 63 -11.12 -0.55 -8.29
C ALA A 63 -11.68 -0.69 -6.87
N GLU A 64 -12.95 -0.35 -6.64
CA GLU A 64 -13.59 -0.52 -5.34
C GLU A 64 -13.64 -2.00 -4.93
N ARG A 65 -14.03 -2.91 -5.84
CA ARG A 65 -14.05 -4.35 -5.55
C ARG A 65 -12.65 -4.88 -5.23
N PHE A 66 -11.66 -4.56 -6.06
CA PHE A 66 -10.27 -4.99 -5.88
C PHE A 66 -9.69 -4.49 -4.54
N ILE A 67 -9.80 -3.19 -4.25
CA ILE A 67 -9.27 -2.57 -3.03
C ILE A 67 -9.99 -3.12 -1.79
N ASN A 68 -11.31 -3.31 -1.84
CA ASN A 68 -12.08 -3.90 -0.73
C ASN A 68 -11.65 -5.34 -0.46
N GLY A 69 -11.41 -6.14 -1.49
CA GLY A 69 -10.91 -7.51 -1.35
C GLY A 69 -9.52 -7.54 -0.71
N LEU A 70 -8.59 -6.74 -1.26
CA LEU A 70 -7.21 -6.65 -0.78
C LEU A 70 -7.14 -6.19 0.68
N TYR A 71 -7.72 -5.03 1.01
CA TYR A 71 -7.67 -4.51 2.37
C TYR A 71 -8.58 -5.27 3.33
N GLY A 72 -9.67 -5.88 2.84
CA GLY A 72 -10.50 -6.78 3.64
C GLY A 72 -9.73 -8.04 4.06
N PHE A 73 -8.88 -8.58 3.20
CA PHE A 73 -7.95 -9.65 3.57
C PHE A 73 -6.94 -9.16 4.62
N ILE A 74 -6.26 -8.05 4.37
CA ILE A 74 -5.22 -7.50 5.27
C ILE A 74 -5.79 -7.20 6.66
N GLN A 75 -6.98 -6.58 6.74
CA GLN A 75 -7.63 -6.25 8.02
C GLN A 75 -7.94 -7.49 8.88
N LYS A 76 -8.28 -8.62 8.26
CA LYS A 76 -8.49 -9.89 8.95
C LYS A 76 -7.18 -10.57 9.30
N ARG A 77 -6.18 -10.43 8.43
CA ARG A 77 -4.90 -11.13 8.52
C ARG A 77 -3.93 -10.49 9.51
N VAL A 78 -3.80 -9.17 9.51
CA VAL A 78 -2.86 -8.40 10.33
C VAL A 78 -3.60 -7.84 11.54
N THR A 79 -3.34 -8.40 12.72
CA THR A 79 -4.12 -8.12 13.94
C THR A 79 -3.43 -7.17 14.92
N ARG A 80 -2.24 -6.67 14.59
CA ARG A 80 -1.46 -5.73 15.40
C ARG A 80 -1.35 -4.36 14.72
N PRO A 81 -1.22 -3.26 15.49
CA PRO A 81 -0.86 -1.95 14.94
C PRO A 81 0.46 -2.04 14.17
N HIS A 82 0.47 -1.49 12.96
CA HIS A 82 1.63 -1.51 12.08
C HIS A 82 1.69 -0.22 11.27
N LEU A 83 2.86 0.10 10.75
CA LEU A 83 3.01 1.12 9.73
C LEU A 83 2.70 0.50 8.36
N ASP A 84 1.81 1.13 7.58
CA ASP A 84 1.45 0.73 6.21
C ASP A 84 1.88 1.80 5.20
N LEU A 85 2.30 1.36 4.01
CA LEU A 85 2.60 2.20 2.87
C LEU A 85 1.37 2.28 1.96
N LEU A 86 0.55 3.31 2.19
CA LEU A 86 -0.73 3.48 1.49
C LEU A 86 -0.56 3.86 0.02
N SER A 87 0.52 4.53 -0.33
CA SER A 87 0.84 4.85 -1.73
C SER A 87 2.32 5.15 -1.89
N ILE A 88 2.89 4.74 -3.02
CA ILE A 88 4.23 5.13 -3.45
C ILE A 88 4.24 5.31 -4.96
N ILE A 89 4.83 6.41 -5.41
CA ILE A 89 4.93 6.76 -6.82
C ILE A 89 6.31 7.34 -7.07
N VAL A 90 6.94 6.90 -8.17
CA VAL A 90 8.14 7.50 -8.73
C VAL A 90 7.87 7.82 -10.19
N ASP A 91 8.19 9.05 -10.61
CA ASP A 91 8.14 9.49 -12.00
C ASP A 91 8.88 8.46 -12.87
N PRO A 92 8.26 7.91 -13.93
CA PRO A 92 8.88 6.92 -14.80
C PRO A 92 10.28 7.31 -15.30
N ALA A 93 10.52 8.59 -15.61
CA ALA A 93 11.81 9.09 -16.09
C ALA A 93 12.91 9.03 -15.02
N TYR A 94 12.54 8.97 -13.74
CA TYR A 94 13.44 8.95 -12.59
C TYR A 94 13.48 7.60 -11.87
N ARG A 95 12.78 6.57 -12.37
CA ARG A 95 12.86 5.21 -11.83
C ARG A 95 14.27 4.64 -11.95
N ARG A 96 14.58 3.64 -11.12
CA ARG A 96 15.89 2.97 -11.03
C ARG A 96 17.04 3.84 -10.49
N HIS A 97 16.74 5.03 -9.97
CA HIS A 97 17.71 5.90 -9.27
C HIS A 97 17.61 5.82 -7.73
N GLY A 98 17.04 4.75 -7.18
CA GLY A 98 16.92 4.55 -5.74
C GLY A 98 15.84 5.39 -5.03
N ILE A 99 15.10 6.25 -5.74
CA ILE A 99 14.06 7.13 -5.16
C ILE A 99 13.00 6.35 -4.37
N GLY A 100 12.48 5.25 -4.94
CA GLY A 100 11.51 4.41 -4.24
C GLY A 100 12.09 3.80 -2.97
N ARG A 101 13.31 3.26 -3.05
CA ARG A 101 14.03 2.69 -1.89
C ARG A 101 14.29 3.74 -0.81
N MET A 102 14.57 4.98 -1.18
CA MET A 102 14.75 6.08 -0.23
C MET A 102 13.46 6.35 0.56
N MET A 103 12.31 6.45 -0.11
CA MET A 103 11.02 6.64 0.55
C MET A 103 10.60 5.42 1.37
N ILE A 104 10.96 4.20 0.94
CA ILE A 104 10.69 2.97 1.71
C ILE A 104 11.51 2.94 2.99
N ARG A 105 12.81 3.20 2.90
CA ARG A 105 13.72 3.23 4.05
C ARG A 105 13.35 4.30 5.07
N TRP A 106 12.85 5.45 4.61
CA TRP A 106 12.29 6.46 5.51
C TRP A 106 11.14 5.87 6.34
N GLY A 107 10.22 5.16 5.69
CA GLY A 107 9.06 4.55 6.37
C GLY A 107 9.47 3.48 7.37
N THR A 108 10.36 2.56 6.99
CA THR A 108 10.84 1.51 7.91
C THR A 108 11.60 2.10 9.10
N ALA A 109 12.41 3.15 8.88
CA ALA A 109 13.08 3.84 9.98
C ALA A 109 12.08 4.56 10.91
N LYS A 110 11.00 5.15 10.35
CA LYS A 110 9.92 5.72 11.15
C LYS A 110 9.17 4.66 11.94
N ALA A 111 8.93 3.47 11.38
CA ALA A 111 8.32 2.36 12.10
C ALA A 111 9.22 1.92 13.28
N ASP A 112 10.53 1.84 13.05
CA ASP A 112 11.53 1.51 14.09
C ASP A 112 11.53 2.56 15.22
N GLU A 113 11.46 3.86 14.89
CA GLU A 113 11.33 4.97 15.86
C GLU A 113 10.07 4.86 16.72
N LEU A 114 8.95 4.47 16.10
CA LEU A 114 7.66 4.29 16.76
C LEU A 114 7.58 2.96 17.55
N GLY A 115 8.55 2.07 17.41
CA GLY A 115 8.55 0.74 18.02
C GLY A 115 7.45 -0.19 17.49
N ILE A 116 6.96 0.05 16.26
CA ILE A 116 5.94 -0.76 15.60
C ILE A 116 6.49 -1.44 14.37
N GLU A 117 5.87 -2.54 13.97
CA GLU A 117 6.27 -3.29 12.77
C GLU A 117 5.71 -2.67 11.50
N THR A 118 6.21 -3.11 10.35
CA THR A 118 5.69 -2.69 9.05
C THR A 118 5.01 -3.87 8.37
N ALA A 119 3.77 -3.70 7.93
CA ALA A 119 3.08 -4.64 7.07
C ALA A 119 2.51 -3.89 5.88
N ILE A 120 2.74 -4.39 4.68
CA ILE A 120 2.35 -3.74 3.42
C ILE A 120 1.73 -4.76 2.48
N SER A 121 0.92 -4.28 1.54
CA SER A 121 0.58 -5.03 0.34
C SER A 121 1.39 -4.57 -0.85
N SER A 122 1.94 -5.53 -1.58
CA SER A 122 2.69 -5.28 -2.80
C SER A 122 1.98 -5.89 -4.01
N LEU A 123 2.00 -5.17 -5.13
CA LEU A 123 1.79 -5.77 -6.44
C LEU A 123 3.06 -6.51 -6.90
N PRO A 124 2.98 -7.41 -7.90
CA PRO A 124 4.11 -8.26 -8.30
C PRO A 124 5.37 -7.46 -8.65
N PHE A 125 5.21 -6.35 -9.38
CA PHE A 125 6.32 -5.52 -9.85
C PHE A 125 7.05 -4.75 -8.73
N ALA A 126 6.41 -4.51 -7.58
CA ALA A 126 6.99 -3.77 -6.47
C ALA A 126 7.64 -4.67 -5.41
N ARG A 127 7.35 -5.97 -5.44
CA ARG A 127 7.74 -6.96 -4.42
C ARG A 127 9.24 -6.98 -4.18
N GLU A 128 10.04 -6.98 -5.26
CA GLU A 128 11.49 -7.04 -5.15
C GLU A 128 12.07 -5.76 -4.52
N ALA A 129 11.46 -4.60 -4.78
CA ALA A 129 11.89 -3.35 -4.18
C ALA A 129 11.70 -3.38 -2.66
N TYR A 130 10.59 -3.92 -2.18
CA TYR A 130 10.33 -4.11 -0.75
C TYR A 130 11.23 -5.17 -0.13
N ALA A 131 11.47 -6.30 -0.80
CA ALA A 131 12.40 -7.33 -0.32
C ALA A 131 13.81 -6.74 -0.08
N LYS A 132 14.29 -5.91 -1.03
CA LYS A 132 15.54 -5.15 -0.89
C LYS A 132 15.52 -4.11 0.25
N CYS A 133 14.37 -3.82 0.85
CA CYS A 133 14.23 -2.93 2.00
C CYS A 133 13.94 -3.69 3.31
N GLY A 134 14.23 -5.00 3.36
CA GLY A 134 14.14 -5.80 4.58
C GLY A 134 12.79 -6.46 4.81
N PHE A 135 11.88 -6.43 3.84
CA PHE A 135 10.57 -7.10 3.96
C PHE A 135 10.64 -8.56 3.53
N GLY A 136 9.96 -9.43 4.27
CA GLY A 136 9.67 -10.81 3.90
C GLY A 136 8.29 -10.98 3.28
N MET A 137 8.15 -11.90 2.34
CA MET A 137 6.83 -12.31 1.84
C MET A 137 6.18 -13.25 2.85
N ILE A 138 4.95 -12.93 3.26
CA ILE A 138 4.17 -13.73 4.21
C ILE A 138 3.14 -14.58 3.48
N GLU A 139 2.36 -13.96 2.61
CA GLU A 139 1.24 -14.63 1.95
C GLU A 139 0.91 -13.99 0.60
N VAL A 140 0.44 -14.80 -0.35
CA VAL A 140 -0.09 -14.32 -1.62
C VAL A 140 -1.58 -14.04 -1.43
N ILE A 141 -2.02 -12.86 -1.83
CA ILE A 141 -3.40 -12.41 -1.77
C ILE A 141 -4.00 -12.57 -3.16
N LEU A 142 -4.93 -13.50 -3.31
CA LEU A 142 -5.66 -13.70 -4.56
C LEU A 142 -6.85 -12.72 -4.62
N PRO A 143 -6.90 -11.81 -5.59
CA PRO A 143 -8.01 -10.87 -5.72
C PRO A 143 -9.26 -11.58 -6.21
N ASP A 144 -10.38 -11.42 -5.49
CA ASP A 144 -11.70 -11.79 -5.99
C ASP A 144 -12.35 -10.59 -6.69
N VAL A 145 -12.10 -10.47 -7.99
CA VAL A 145 -12.73 -9.46 -8.87
C VAL A 145 -13.82 -10.08 -9.77
N ASN A 146 -14.31 -11.28 -9.46
CA ASN A 146 -15.31 -11.94 -10.30
C ASN A 146 -16.68 -11.25 -10.17
N VAL A 147 -17.35 -11.02 -11.29
CA VAL A 147 -18.73 -10.52 -11.34
C VAL A 147 -19.57 -11.34 -12.32
N PRO A 148 -20.88 -11.48 -12.09
CA PRO A 148 -21.78 -12.07 -13.08
C PRO A 148 -21.77 -11.25 -14.37
N ASN A 149 -21.65 -11.92 -15.53
CA ASN A 149 -21.70 -11.30 -16.86
C ASN A 149 -20.76 -10.09 -17.02
N PRO A 150 -19.43 -10.27 -16.90
CA PRO A 150 -18.48 -9.15 -16.99
C PRO A 150 -18.50 -8.53 -18.38
N SER A 151 -18.49 -7.19 -18.45
CA SER A 151 -18.28 -6.45 -19.69
C SER A 151 -16.88 -6.72 -20.26
N GLU A 152 -16.66 -6.44 -21.55
CA GLU A 152 -15.33 -6.56 -22.15
C GLU A 152 -14.29 -5.71 -21.40
N ARG A 153 -14.67 -4.49 -21.02
CA ARG A 153 -13.81 -3.62 -20.21
C ARG A 153 -13.44 -4.22 -18.85
N TRP A 154 -14.37 -4.95 -18.21
CA TRP A 154 -14.08 -5.66 -16.96
C TRP A 154 -13.07 -6.79 -17.17
N LYS A 155 -13.24 -7.57 -18.26
CA LYS A 155 -12.33 -8.66 -18.61
C LYS A 155 -10.92 -8.15 -18.91
N GLU A 156 -10.79 -7.01 -19.61
CA GLU A 156 -9.50 -6.35 -19.84
C GLU A 156 -8.80 -6.01 -18.53
N LEU A 157 -9.49 -5.38 -17.59
CA LEU A 157 -8.93 -5.05 -16.27
C LEU A 157 -8.56 -6.30 -15.48
N GLN A 158 -9.36 -7.36 -15.59
CA GLN A 158 -9.12 -8.65 -14.93
C GLN A 158 -7.95 -9.43 -15.53
N ALA A 159 -7.54 -9.13 -16.76
CA ALA A 159 -6.42 -9.80 -17.43
C ALA A 159 -5.05 -9.40 -16.88
N GLU A 160 -4.97 -8.31 -16.12
CA GLU A 160 -3.74 -7.91 -15.43
C GLU A 160 -3.38 -8.89 -14.30
N ASP A 161 -2.08 -8.99 -13.99
CA ASP A 161 -1.62 -9.72 -12.81
C ASP A 161 -1.91 -8.90 -11.54
N LEU A 162 -3.04 -9.22 -10.92
CA LEU A 162 -3.56 -8.52 -9.75
C LEU A 162 -3.18 -9.22 -8.43
N HIS A 163 -2.29 -10.22 -8.44
CA HIS A 163 -1.86 -10.88 -7.22
C HIS A 163 -1.24 -9.88 -6.24
N GLY A 164 -1.83 -9.79 -5.05
CA GLY A 164 -1.24 -9.07 -3.95
C GLY A 164 -0.23 -9.94 -3.22
N TYR A 165 0.74 -9.32 -2.56
CA TYR A 165 1.65 -10.00 -1.63
C TYR A 165 1.61 -9.26 -0.31
N LEU A 166 1.17 -9.93 0.75
CA LEU A 166 1.35 -9.43 2.10
C LEU A 166 2.83 -9.58 2.46
N MET A 167 3.47 -8.46 2.77
CA MET A 167 4.87 -8.43 3.16
C MET A 167 5.03 -7.80 4.54
N TRP A 168 6.00 -8.27 5.31
CA TRP A 168 6.23 -7.86 6.69
C TRP A 168 7.71 -7.59 6.95
N ARG A 169 7.99 -6.58 7.76
CA ARG A 169 9.30 -6.32 8.36
C ARG A 169 9.15 -6.19 9.89
N PRO A 170 9.90 -6.96 10.70
CA PRO A 170 9.93 -6.81 12.15
C PRO A 170 10.40 -5.42 12.60
N VAL A 171 10.14 -5.08 13.86
CA VAL A 171 10.65 -3.85 14.47
C VAL A 171 12.18 -3.88 14.53
N GLY A 172 12.82 -2.81 14.07
CA GLY A 172 14.25 -2.53 14.25
C GLY A 172 15.20 -3.37 13.40
N ARG A 173 14.70 -4.29 12.57
CA ARG A 173 15.56 -5.17 11.77
C ARG A 173 14.88 -5.71 10.51
N ASP A 174 15.70 -6.20 9.61
CA ASP A 174 15.24 -6.87 8.39
C ASP A 174 14.71 -8.27 8.71
N PHE A 175 13.75 -8.70 7.90
CA PHE A 175 13.19 -10.04 7.91
C PHE A 175 14.22 -11.09 7.48
N ILE A 176 14.26 -12.22 8.18
CA ILE A 176 15.13 -13.35 7.92
C ILE A 176 14.30 -14.54 7.43
N GLN A 177 14.43 -14.85 6.13
CA GLN A 177 13.72 -15.95 5.49
C GLN A 177 13.96 -17.28 6.21
N GLY A 178 12.88 -18.01 6.49
CA GLY A 178 12.92 -19.33 7.14
C GLY A 178 13.09 -19.30 8.66
N GLN A 179 13.43 -18.15 9.25
CA GLN A 179 13.52 -17.98 10.71
C GLN A 179 12.35 -17.17 11.25
N ASP A 180 12.05 -16.05 10.58
CA ASP A 180 11.02 -15.13 11.01
C ASP A 180 9.63 -15.60 10.61
N LYS A 181 8.69 -15.46 11.53
CA LYS A 181 7.25 -15.64 11.33
C LYS A 181 6.53 -14.41 11.84
N ALA A 182 5.65 -13.85 11.02
CA ALA A 182 4.88 -12.69 11.43
C ALA A 182 3.96 -13.08 12.60
N PRO A 183 3.82 -12.27 13.66
CA PRO A 183 3.15 -12.70 14.89
C PRO A 183 1.62 -12.85 14.76
N TRP A 184 1.06 -12.67 13.57
CA TRP A 184 -0.33 -12.98 13.22
C TRP A 184 -0.48 -14.25 12.39
N THR A 185 0.61 -14.91 11.99
CA THR A 185 0.58 -16.09 11.10
C THR A 185 0.39 -17.42 11.81
#